data_AF-A0A820N734-F1
#
_entry.id   AF-A0A820N734-F1
#
_cell.length_a   1.000
_cell.length_b   1.000
_cell.length_c   1.000
_cell.angle_alpha   90.00
_cell.angle_beta   90.00
_cell.angle_gamma   90.00
#
_symmetry.space_group_name_H-M   'P 1'
#
loop_
_entity.id
_entity.type
_entity.pdbx_description
1 polymer ?
#
loop_
_entity_poly.entity_id
_entity_poly.type
_entity_poly.pdbx_seq_one_letter_code
_entity_poly.pdbx_strand_id
1 'polypeptide(L)' 'MGKLRIAIIGAGPCGLAQLLAFKQAEQEQQVELVCFERQSDWGGLWLYTSKIGIDVNGEPVHSSMYRQ' A
#
# COMPACT_ATOMS: atom_id res chain seq x y z
N MET A 1 24.19 16.67 2.38
CA MET A 1 22.83 16.70 1.79
C MET A 1 22.07 15.50 2.36
N GLY A 2 20.87 15.69 2.92
CA GLY A 2 20.11 14.59 3.52
C GLY A 2 19.62 13.60 2.46
N LYS A 3 19.41 12.34 2.87
CA LYS A 3 18.82 11.30 2.01
C LYS A 3 17.40 11.72 1.61
N LEU A 4 17.01 11.59 0.34
CA LEU A 4 15.64 11.90 -0.11
C LEU A 4 14.68 10.88 0.50
N ARG A 5 13.64 11.34 1.22
CA ARG A 5 12.66 10.50 1.90
C ARG A 5 11.32 10.60 1.19
N ILE A 6 10.72 9.46 0.85
CA ILE A 6 9.47 9.38 0.09
C ILE A 6 8.48 8.51 0.85
N ALA A 7 7.27 9.04 1.05
CA ALA A 7 6.14 8.32 1.61
C ALA A 7 5.21 7.84 0.48
N ILE A 8 4.88 6.55 0.49
CA ILE A 8 3.88 5.93 -0.38
C ILE A 8 2.65 5.63 0.48
N ILE A 9 1.46 6.05 0.05
CA ILE A 9 0.21 5.87 0.79
C ILE A 9 -0.66 4.87 0.03
N GLY A 10 -0.84 3.70 0.65
CA GLY A 10 -1.52 2.53 0.09
C GLY A 10 -0.54 1.50 -0.49
N ALA A 11 -0.67 0.25 -0.07
CA ALA A 11 0.01 -0.93 -0.60
C ALA A 11 -0.91 -1.79 -1.48
N GLY A 12 -1.81 -1.14 -2.22
CA GLY A 12 -2.51 -1.73 -3.36
C GLY A 12 -1.61 -1.85 -4.61
N PRO A 13 -2.14 -2.28 -5.76
CA PRO A 13 -1.35 -2.51 -6.97
C PRO A 13 -0.46 -1.33 -7.38
N CYS A 14 -0.97 -0.10 -7.29
CA CYS A 14 -0.21 1.10 -7.63
C CYS A 14 0.95 1.37 -6.67
N GLY A 15 0.73 1.25 -5.36
CA GLY A 15 1.78 1.46 -4.36
C GLY A 15 2.87 0.39 -4.45
N LEU A 16 2.48 -0.87 -4.68
CA LEU A 16 3.42 -1.96 -4.92
C LEU A 16 4.22 -1.77 -6.21
N ALA A 17 3.58 -1.31 -7.29
CA ALA A 17 4.28 -0.98 -8.54
C ALA A 17 5.30 0.15 -8.33
N GLN A 18 4.97 1.17 -7.53
CA GLN A 18 5.90 2.24 -7.21
C GLN A 18 7.09 1.75 -6.38
N LEU A 19 6.87 0.90 -5.38
CA LEU A 19 7.94 0.25 -4.61
C LEU A 19 8.84 -0.61 -5.51
N LEU A 20 8.25 -1.37 -6.43
CA LEU A 20 8.98 -2.17 -7.41
C LEU A 20 9.84 -1.30 -8.33
N ALA A 21 9.29 -0.18 -8.82
CA ALA A 21 10.02 0.75 -9.67
C ALA A 21 11.26 1.33 -8.95
N PHE A 22 11.12 1.74 -7.68
CA PHE A 22 12.27 2.20 -6.91
C PHE A 22 13.29 1.09 -6.63
N LYS A 23 12.84 -0.14 -6.37
CA LYS A 23 13.74 -1.29 -6.20
C LYS A 23 14.55 -1.57 -7.47
N GLN A 24 13.94 -1.41 -8.65
CA GLN A 24 14.63 -1.57 -9.93
C GLN A 24 15.64 -0.43 -10.18
N ALA A 25 15.33 0.79 -9.74
CA ALA A 25 16.20 1.96 -9.84
C ALA A 25 17.20 2.11 -8.68
N GLU A 26 17.30 1.13 -7.77
CA GLU A 26 18.10 1.24 -6.53
C GLU A 26 19.61 1.44 -6.80
N GLN A 27 20.09 1.09 -8.00
CA GLN A 27 21.48 1.38 -8.41
C GLN A 27 21.75 2.87 -8.69
N GLU A 28 20.70 3.67 -8.93
CA GLU A 28 20.83 5.06 -9.41
C GLU A 28 20.63 6.11 -8.31
N GLN A 29 19.81 5.83 -7.29
CA GLN A 29 19.49 6.80 -6.24
C GLN A 29 19.32 6.18 -4.86
N GLN A 30 20.02 6.72 -3.87
CA GLN A 30 19.87 6.33 -2.48
C GLN A 30 18.68 7.07 -1.85
N VAL A 31 17.47 6.53 -2.05
CA VAL A 31 16.21 7.04 -1.45
C VAL A 31 15.83 6.25 -0.19
N GLU A 32 15.15 6.89 0.75
CA GLU A 32 14.51 6.24 1.90
C GLU A 32 13.01 6.17 1.61
N LEU A 33 12.46 4.96 1.55
CA LEU A 33 11.06 4.73 1.22
C LEU A 33 10.32 4.23 2.45
N VAL A 34 9.14 4.80 2.70
CA VAL A 34 8.21 4.28 3.69
C VAL A 34 6.85 4.13 3.02
N CYS A 35 6.29 2.91 3.04
CA CYS A 35 4.95 2.64 2.54
C CYS A 35 4.00 2.45 3.72
N PHE A 36 2.88 3.17 3.71
CA PHE A 36 1.85 3.06 4.72
C PHE A 36 0.62 2.39 4.12
N GLU A 37 0.18 1.29 4.74
CA GLU A 37 -1.08 0.61 4.41
C GLU A 37 -1.92 0.56 5.68
N ARG A 38 -3.21 0.87 5.53
CA ARG A 38 -4.18 0.86 6.63
C ARG A 38 -4.71 -0.55 6.88
N GLN A 39 -4.86 -1.34 5.82
CA GLN A 39 -5.25 -2.74 5.94
C GLN A 39 -4.15 -3.57 6.62
N SER A 40 -4.52 -4.75 7.14
CA SER A 40 -3.58 -5.65 7.81
C SER A 40 -2.60 -6.33 6.86
N ASP A 41 -2.88 -6.27 5.55
CA ASP A 41 -2.06 -6.87 4.50
C ASP A 41 -2.15 -6.01 3.23
N TRP A 42 -1.21 -6.21 2.32
CA TRP A 42 -1.17 -5.55 1.02
C TRP A 42 -2.21 -6.11 0.03
N GLY A 43 -2.33 -5.46 -1.12
CA GLY A 43 -3.23 -5.88 -2.22
C GLY A 43 -4.41 -4.91 -2.44
N GLY A 44 -4.67 -4.00 -1.50
CA GLY A 44 -5.71 -2.99 -1.62
C GLY A 44 -7.08 -3.61 -1.86
N LEU A 45 -7.75 -3.22 -2.95
CA LEU A 45 -9.06 -3.77 -3.32
C LEU A 45 -9.07 -5.31 -3.46
N TRP A 46 -7.94 -5.91 -3.82
CA TRP A 46 -7.81 -7.36 -4.02
C TRP A 46 -7.73 -8.15 -2.71
N LEU A 47 -7.50 -7.48 -1.58
CA LEU A 47 -7.56 -8.10 -0.27
C LEU A 47 -9.04 -8.25 0.16
N TYR A 48 -9.63 -9.39 -0.19
CA TYR A 48 -11.02 -9.70 0.14
C TYR A 48 -11.27 -9.71 1.65
N THR A 49 -12.42 -9.17 2.05
CA THR A 49 -12.96 -9.25 3.41
C THR A 49 -14.47 -9.44 3.35
N SER A 50 -15.03 -10.20 4.29
CA SER A 50 -16.47 -10.31 4.47
C SER A 50 -17.08 -9.17 5.30
N LYS A 51 -16.23 -8.28 5.84
CA LYS A 51 -16.67 -7.09 6.61
C LYS A 51 -17.31 -6.07 5.68
N ILE A 52 -18.26 -5.30 6.20
CA ILE A 52 -18.98 -4.24 5.48
C ILE A 52 -19.02 -2.96 6.32
N GLY A 53 -19.06 -1.80 5.67
CA GLY A 53 -19.16 -0.50 6.35
C GLY A 53 -17.86 -0.09 7.03
N ILE A 54 -17.72 -0.39 8.32
CA ILE A 54 -16.59 0.02 9.17
C ILE A 54 -15.83 -1.21 9.66
N ASP A 55 -14.51 -1.14 9.66
CA ASP A 55 -13.62 -2.20 10.14
C ASP A 55 -13.39 -2.13 11.67
N VAL A 56 -12.51 -3.00 12.18
CA VAL A 56 -12.23 -3.12 13.61
C VAL A 56 -11.53 -1.90 14.21
N ASN A 57 -10.95 -1.05 13.37
CA ASN A 57 -10.24 0.16 13.77
C ASN A 57 -11.13 1.41 13.67
N GLY A 58 -12.42 1.27 13.34
CA GLY A 58 -13.31 2.41 13.15
C GLY A 58 -13.21 3.04 11.76
N GLU A 59 -12.56 2.36 10.82
CA GLU A 59 -12.21 2.88 9.50
C GLU A 59 -13.10 2.28 8.39
N PRO A 60 -13.48 3.03 7.33
CA PRO A 60 -14.28 2.48 6.24
C PRO A 60 -13.64 1.25 5.59
N VAL A 61 -14.39 0.16 5.42
CA VAL A 61 -13.90 -1.05 4.74
C VAL A 61 -13.41 -0.70 3.33
N HIS A 62 -12.18 -1.12 3.00
CA HIS A 62 -11.51 -0.71 1.76
C HIS A 62 -11.90 -1.55 0.55
N SER A 63 -12.01 -2.88 0.70
CA SER A 63 -12.28 -3.78 -0.42
C SER A 63 -13.74 -3.72 -0.87
N SER A 64 -13.95 -3.68 -2.18
CA SER A 64 -15.27 -3.77 -2.83
C SER A 64 -15.47 -5.11 -3.55
N MET A 65 -14.60 -6.09 -3.31
CA MET A 65 -14.67 -7.42 -3.93
C MET A 65 -15.69 -8.30 -3.21
N TYR A 66 -16.33 -9.19 -3.97
CA TYR A 66 -17.34 -10.13 -3.46
C TYR A 66 -16.98 -11.58 -3.80
N ARG A 67 -17.51 -12.52 -3.01
CA ARG A 67 -17.44 -13.95 -3.32
C ARG A 67 -18.47 -14.29 -4.40
N GLN A 68 -18.12 -15.24 -5.25
CA GLN A 68 -19.06 -15.94 -6.13
C GLN A 68 -19.71 -17.09 -5.37
#